data_AF-A0A948QUM6-F1
#
_entry.id   AF-A0A948QUM6-F1
#
_cell.length_a   1.000
_cell.length_b   1.000
_cell.length_c   1.000
_cell.angle_alpha   90.00
_cell.angle_beta   90.00
_cell.angle_gamma   90.00
#
_symmetry.space_group_name_H-M   'P 1'
#
loop_
_entity.id
_entity.type
_entity.pdbx_description
1 polymer ?
#
loop_
_entity_poly.entity_id
_entity_poly.type
_entity_poly.pdbx_seq_one_letter_code
_entity_poly.pdbx_strand_id
1 'polypeptide(L)'
;MYRILNEKGIPRRTRHIIWDVNGTITIGDIPDREVLKRIVALAGKGIHHSFITGRDRRWLEKMLISPLGEIEGFEKVVDNFHFYPELGLIKLDPVSGRIEVTEIIKDHPITDPPIRQRIASLFYQAGNLLPYQGEERPEHFVGGDANGNLFLIPEASEVEFPWFIWSEFKELMGSVEVIRNLDTSLNKECAAKINKSAEKLEEIFREWGLKEWIKVSPVSTALNLVPIVYGTPLDKDMAAGIALYNLAQRLQVSIHELCSQTIAIGDGTADLLFTTPILGLIPLFFVGPRSQLRPTALQEKQITLLGEGAIEDGKEIGPKVTREVLQLIESRIPPERDVIYIRGKDSFQEFEGAERLAKGIEKRIRHSTEEDVQIHDAYLDPAIQEGHAHSAGYEAIMRLEGDIDALTWEDEKVKVYPLKDWGDLIIFLPGTQHTLLVNEKSRIIVVKNFLASPERDQRQHVELPASIESLRQAVLEGKKSVEDILEEVKAKL
;
A
#
# COMPACT_ATOMS: atom_id res chain seq x y z
N MET A 1 -20.79 9.62 -2.00
CA MET A 1 -20.39 8.48 -2.86
C MET A 1 -19.90 7.29 -2.05
N TYR A 2 -19.37 7.46 -0.84
CA TYR A 2 -19.03 6.36 0.06
C TYR A 2 -19.45 6.68 1.50
N ARG A 3 -19.46 5.64 2.35
CA ARG A 3 -19.69 5.72 3.79
C ARG A 3 -18.50 5.12 4.54
N ILE A 4 -17.95 5.87 5.48
CA ILE A 4 -16.94 5.35 6.42
C ILE A 4 -17.68 4.59 7.52
N LEU A 5 -17.33 3.31 7.70
CA LEU A 5 -17.91 2.44 8.72
C LEU A 5 -17.06 2.43 10.00
N ASN A 6 -15.73 2.47 9.85
CA ASN A 6 -14.80 2.35 10.96
C ASN A 6 -13.62 3.33 10.81
N GLU A 7 -13.83 4.59 11.17
CA GLU A 7 -12.80 5.64 11.08
C GLU A 7 -11.46 5.25 11.74
N LYS A 8 -11.51 4.53 12.86
CA LYS A 8 -10.32 4.05 13.60
C LYS A 8 -9.55 2.93 12.86
N GLY A 9 -10.20 2.26 11.91
CA GLY A 9 -9.58 1.24 11.06
C GLY A 9 -8.76 1.83 9.91
N ILE A 10 -8.92 3.13 9.59
CA ILE A 10 -8.09 3.79 8.58
C ILE A 10 -6.72 4.09 9.21
N PRO A 11 -5.60 3.65 8.59
CA PRO A 11 -4.27 3.95 9.09
C PRO A 11 -4.05 5.45 9.23
N ARG A 12 -3.39 5.86 10.33
CA ARG A 12 -2.96 7.27 10.50
C ARG A 12 -1.96 7.69 9.41
N ARG A 13 -1.14 6.73 8.96
CA ARG A 13 -0.20 6.88 7.85
C ARG A 13 -0.38 5.68 6.92
N THR A 14 -0.73 5.95 5.67
CA THR A 14 -0.75 4.93 4.61
C THR A 14 0.60 4.93 3.91
N ARG A 15 1.29 3.79 3.92
CA ARG A 15 2.52 3.58 3.12
C ARG A 15 2.32 2.61 1.97
N HIS A 16 1.24 1.83 1.98
CA HIS A 16 1.02 0.79 0.98
C HIS A 16 -0.47 0.64 0.68
N ILE A 17 -0.79 0.44 -0.60
CA ILE A 17 -2.14 0.15 -1.08
C ILE A 17 -2.09 -1.12 -1.92
N ILE A 18 -2.94 -2.09 -1.55
CA ILE A 18 -3.19 -3.30 -2.34
C ILE A 18 -4.44 -3.09 -3.20
N TRP A 19 -4.36 -3.47 -4.46
CA TRP A 19 -5.39 -3.22 -5.45
C TRP A 19 -5.91 -4.52 -6.06
N ASP A 20 -7.22 -4.65 -6.18
CA ASP A 20 -7.78 -5.28 -7.37
C ASP A 20 -7.72 -4.30 -8.56
N VAL A 21 -7.58 -4.83 -9.77
CA VAL A 21 -7.51 -4.02 -10.99
C VAL A 21 -8.87 -3.89 -11.67
N ASN A 22 -9.58 -5.01 -11.85
CA ASN A 22 -10.71 -5.09 -12.77
C ASN A 22 -12.02 -4.71 -12.07
N GLY A 23 -12.63 -3.60 -12.47
CA GLY A 23 -13.84 -3.07 -11.82
C GLY A 23 -13.53 -2.10 -10.68
N THR A 24 -12.32 -2.13 -10.12
CA THR A 24 -11.83 -1.14 -9.16
C THR A 24 -11.17 0.07 -9.84
N ILE A 25 -10.29 -0.18 -10.82
CA ILE A 25 -9.54 0.84 -11.58
C ILE A 25 -10.07 0.96 -13.01
N THR A 26 -10.63 -0.12 -13.55
CA THR A 26 -11.13 -0.20 -14.92
C THR A 26 -12.66 -0.21 -15.01
N ILE A 27 -13.19 0.25 -16.14
CA ILE A 27 -14.57 -0.01 -16.58
C ILE A 27 -14.48 -1.00 -17.74
N GLY A 28 -14.79 -2.27 -17.47
CA GLY A 28 -14.41 -3.36 -18.37
C GLY A 28 -12.88 -3.43 -18.47
N ASP A 29 -12.34 -3.46 -19.68
CA ASP A 29 -10.88 -3.49 -19.92
C ASP A 29 -10.27 -2.09 -20.12
N ILE A 30 -10.99 -1.01 -19.82
CA ILE A 30 -10.51 0.37 -20.01
C ILE A 30 -10.19 0.99 -18.64
N PRO A 31 -8.92 1.37 -18.37
CA PRO A 31 -8.55 2.02 -17.10
C PRO A 31 -9.06 3.47 -17.04
N ASP A 32 -9.49 3.90 -15.84
CA ASP A 32 -9.84 5.31 -15.59
C ASP A 32 -8.57 6.16 -15.43
N ARG A 33 -8.33 7.06 -16.39
CA ARG A 33 -7.10 7.88 -16.45
C ARG A 33 -6.93 8.79 -15.23
N GLU A 34 -8.01 9.26 -14.61
CA GLU A 34 -7.91 10.10 -13.41
C GLU A 34 -7.57 9.29 -12.16
N VAL A 35 -8.05 8.04 -12.07
CA VAL A 35 -7.57 7.09 -11.05
C VAL A 35 -6.06 6.86 -11.21
N LEU A 36 -5.59 6.59 -12.43
CA LEU A 36 -4.16 6.35 -12.69
C LEU A 36 -3.30 7.57 -12.31
N LYS A 37 -3.70 8.79 -12.66
CA LYS A 37 -2.99 10.02 -12.26
C LYS A 37 -2.84 10.15 -10.76
N ARG A 38 -3.91 9.87 -10.00
CA ARG A 38 -3.89 9.92 -8.53
C ARG A 38 -3.00 8.84 -7.93
N ILE A 39 -3.03 7.64 -8.49
CA ILE A 39 -2.12 6.55 -8.11
C ILE A 39 -0.66 6.99 -8.29
N VAL A 40 -0.30 7.57 -9.43
CA VAL A 40 1.07 8.09 -9.68
C VAL A 40 1.44 9.22 -8.72
N ALA A 41 0.51 10.15 -8.46
CA ALA A 41 0.74 11.24 -7.51
C ALA A 41 0.97 10.73 -6.07
N LEU A 42 0.21 9.72 -5.64
CA LEU A 42 0.40 9.07 -4.35
C LEU A 42 1.73 8.32 -4.28
N ALA A 43 2.12 7.64 -5.36
CA ALA A 43 3.43 7.03 -5.46
C ALA A 43 4.57 8.06 -5.37
N GLY A 44 4.39 9.26 -5.92
CA GLY A 44 5.31 10.40 -5.74
C GLY A 44 5.49 10.84 -4.29
N LYS A 45 4.51 10.55 -3.43
CA LYS A 45 4.56 10.81 -1.98
C LYS A 45 5.12 9.62 -1.17
N GLY A 46 5.72 8.64 -1.85
CA GLY A 46 6.32 7.46 -1.22
C GLY A 46 5.32 6.38 -0.79
N ILE A 47 4.10 6.36 -1.36
CA ILE A 47 3.16 5.26 -1.16
C ILE A 47 3.43 4.15 -2.17
N HIS A 48 3.54 2.92 -1.70
CA HIS A 48 3.69 1.74 -2.54
C HIS A 48 2.33 1.21 -3.02
N HIS A 49 2.29 0.65 -4.22
CA HIS A 49 1.09 0.12 -4.86
C HIS A 49 1.33 -1.31 -5.33
N SER A 50 0.59 -2.27 -4.76
CA SER A 50 0.63 -3.67 -5.20
C SER A 50 -0.67 -4.03 -5.92
N PHE A 51 -0.58 -4.35 -7.20
CA PHE A 51 -1.71 -4.74 -8.04
C PHE A 51 -1.79 -6.25 -8.14
N ILE A 52 -2.83 -6.83 -7.56
CA ILE A 52 -3.05 -8.28 -7.50
C ILE A 52 -4.25 -8.63 -8.36
N THR A 53 -4.06 -9.51 -9.33
CA THR A 53 -5.15 -9.90 -10.24
C THR A 53 -5.09 -11.38 -10.60
N GLY A 54 -6.24 -11.98 -10.84
CA GLY A 54 -6.34 -13.32 -11.43
C GLY A 54 -6.16 -13.34 -12.95
N ARG A 55 -5.92 -12.18 -13.58
CA ARG A 55 -5.61 -12.05 -15.01
C ARG A 55 -4.17 -12.43 -15.30
N ASP A 56 -3.90 -12.77 -16.56
CA ASP A 56 -2.56 -13.07 -17.04
C ASP A 56 -1.69 -11.81 -17.12
N ARG A 57 -0.38 -12.04 -17.27
CA ARG A 57 0.62 -10.99 -17.35
C ARG A 57 0.42 -10.05 -18.54
N ARG A 58 0.11 -10.58 -19.73
CA ARG A 58 -0.02 -9.77 -20.95
C ARG A 58 -1.22 -8.82 -20.85
N TRP A 59 -2.32 -9.31 -20.27
CA TRP A 59 -3.46 -8.46 -19.96
C TRP A 59 -3.07 -7.33 -19.00
N LEU A 60 -2.34 -7.63 -17.92
CA LEU A 60 -1.92 -6.62 -16.94
C LEU A 60 -0.97 -5.57 -17.55
N GLU A 61 -0.02 -6.00 -18.39
CA GLU A 61 0.87 -5.14 -19.15
C GLU A 61 0.10 -4.17 -20.04
N LYS A 62 -0.84 -4.70 -20.83
CA LYS A 62 -1.63 -3.92 -21.79
C LYS A 62 -2.63 -2.99 -21.12
N MET A 63 -3.35 -3.47 -20.10
CA MET A 63 -4.50 -2.77 -19.54
C MET A 63 -4.16 -1.86 -18.36
N LEU A 64 -2.98 -2.03 -17.73
CA LEU A 64 -2.58 -1.22 -16.58
C LEU A 64 -1.18 -0.63 -16.70
N ILE A 65 -0.15 -1.45 -16.95
CA ILE A 65 1.25 -0.98 -16.88
C ILE A 65 1.55 0.00 -18.02
N SER A 66 1.16 -0.33 -19.26
CA SER A 66 1.34 0.56 -20.40
C SER A 66 0.57 1.88 -20.22
N PRO A 67 -0.72 1.88 -19.83
CA PRO A 67 -1.44 3.12 -19.49
C PRO A 67 -0.81 3.93 -18.35
N LEU A 68 -0.25 3.29 -17.31
CA LEU A 68 0.51 3.98 -16.25
C LEU A 68 1.77 4.64 -16.81
N GLY A 69 2.47 3.98 -17.74
CA GLY A 69 3.63 4.53 -18.45
C GLY A 69 3.35 5.79 -19.26
N GLU A 70 2.09 6.06 -19.60
CA GLU A 70 1.68 7.31 -20.27
C GLU A 70 1.38 8.46 -19.30
N ILE A 71 1.38 8.21 -17.99
CA ILE A 71 1.14 9.23 -16.98
C ILE A 71 2.46 9.93 -16.64
N GLU A 72 2.47 11.26 -16.76
CA GLU A 72 3.64 12.08 -16.44
C GLU A 72 4.15 11.82 -15.02
N GLY A 73 5.46 11.58 -14.89
CA GLY A 73 6.12 11.36 -13.61
C GLY A 73 6.15 9.89 -13.17
N PHE A 74 5.44 8.98 -13.85
CA PHE A 74 5.46 7.55 -13.55
C PHE A 74 6.88 6.98 -13.56
N GLU A 75 7.72 7.42 -14.50
CA GLU A 75 9.11 6.99 -14.63
C GLU A 75 9.96 7.29 -13.39
N LYS A 76 9.59 8.30 -12.60
CA LYS A 76 10.29 8.71 -11.37
C LYS A 76 9.85 7.92 -10.15
N VAL A 77 8.71 7.25 -10.22
CA VAL A 77 8.05 6.59 -9.08
C VAL A 77 7.80 5.10 -9.33
N VAL A 78 8.27 4.57 -10.47
CA VAL A 78 8.04 3.19 -10.91
C VAL A 78 8.47 2.15 -9.86
N ASP A 79 9.48 2.46 -9.06
CA ASP A 79 9.95 1.64 -7.94
C ASP A 79 8.91 1.39 -6.84
N ASN A 80 7.89 2.24 -6.77
CA ASN A 80 6.78 2.12 -5.82
C ASN A 80 5.63 1.23 -6.35
N PHE A 81 5.77 0.64 -7.54
CA PHE A 81 4.74 -0.20 -8.16
C PHE A 81 5.17 -1.67 -8.18
N HIS A 82 4.23 -2.55 -7.81
CA HIS A 82 4.42 -3.99 -7.76
C HIS A 82 3.25 -4.69 -8.45
N PHE A 83 3.54 -5.58 -9.38
CA PHE A 83 2.52 -6.21 -10.22
C PHE A 83 2.53 -7.73 -10.01
N TYR A 84 1.38 -8.26 -9.60
CA TYR A 84 1.19 -9.65 -9.20
C TYR A 84 0.05 -10.29 -10.03
N PRO A 85 0.28 -10.62 -11.32
CA PRO A 85 -0.69 -11.36 -12.12
C PRO A 85 -0.82 -12.81 -11.64
N GLU A 86 -1.86 -13.50 -12.13
CA GLU A 86 -2.16 -14.89 -11.78
C GLU A 86 -2.16 -15.15 -10.26
N LEU A 87 -2.79 -14.24 -9.50
CA LEU A 87 -2.87 -14.29 -8.04
C LEU A 87 -1.48 -14.28 -7.37
N GLY A 88 -0.50 -13.58 -7.93
CA GLY A 88 0.83 -13.45 -7.33
C GLY A 88 1.71 -14.69 -7.45
N LEU A 89 1.38 -15.58 -8.38
CA LEU A 89 2.30 -16.64 -8.85
C LEU A 89 3.49 -16.06 -9.61
N ILE A 90 3.25 -14.91 -10.25
CA ILE A 90 4.24 -14.13 -10.98
C ILE A 90 4.35 -12.78 -10.28
N LYS A 91 5.58 -12.28 -10.16
CA LYS A 91 5.87 -10.88 -9.91
C LYS A 91 6.53 -10.30 -11.16
N LEU A 92 5.96 -9.22 -11.67
CA LEU A 92 6.44 -8.55 -12.87
C LEU A 92 7.17 -7.25 -12.49
N ASP A 93 8.39 -7.12 -12.96
CA ASP A 93 9.14 -5.86 -12.91
C ASP A 93 8.63 -4.93 -14.04
N PRO A 94 8.01 -3.79 -13.72
CA PRO A 94 7.47 -2.88 -14.72
C PRO A 94 8.52 -2.15 -15.57
N VAL A 95 9.78 -2.11 -15.13
CA VAL A 95 10.86 -1.42 -15.87
C VAL A 95 11.51 -2.38 -16.87
N SER A 96 11.95 -3.54 -16.38
CA SER A 96 12.68 -4.50 -17.21
C SER A 96 11.79 -5.49 -17.94
N GLY A 97 10.51 -5.60 -17.56
CA GLY A 97 9.62 -6.67 -17.99
C GLY A 97 10.03 -8.05 -17.44
N ARG A 98 11.01 -8.11 -16.52
CA ARG A 98 11.48 -9.36 -15.95
C ARG A 98 10.39 -9.99 -15.10
N ILE A 99 10.26 -11.30 -15.27
CA ILE A 99 9.32 -12.14 -14.56
C ILE A 99 10.07 -12.86 -13.44
N GLU A 100 9.55 -12.77 -12.23
CA GLU A 100 9.98 -13.54 -11.07
C GLU A 100 8.84 -14.49 -10.68
N VAL A 101 9.09 -15.80 -10.79
CA VAL A 101 8.14 -16.83 -10.35
C VAL A 101 8.29 -17.03 -8.85
N THR A 102 7.17 -16.97 -8.12
CA THR A 102 7.17 -17.14 -6.66
C THR A 102 7.70 -18.53 -6.29
N GLU A 103 8.67 -18.59 -5.37
CA GLU A 103 9.34 -19.84 -4.96
C GLU A 103 8.37 -20.95 -4.55
N ILE A 104 7.24 -20.59 -3.94
CA ILE A 104 6.27 -21.54 -3.38
C ILE A 104 5.63 -22.47 -4.42
N ILE A 105 5.73 -22.14 -5.72
CA ILE A 105 5.16 -22.96 -6.80
C ILE A 105 6.18 -23.51 -7.78
N LYS A 106 7.49 -23.27 -7.60
CA LYS A 106 8.48 -23.65 -8.61
C LYS A 106 8.46 -25.15 -8.96
N ASP A 107 8.32 -25.99 -7.93
CA ASP A 107 8.28 -27.46 -8.08
C ASP A 107 6.84 -28.02 -8.00
N HIS A 108 5.82 -27.15 -8.15
CA HIS A 108 4.43 -27.56 -8.01
C HIS A 108 3.93 -28.28 -9.28
N PRO A 109 3.16 -29.38 -9.20
CA PRO A 109 2.70 -30.13 -10.39
C PRO A 109 1.98 -29.31 -11.47
N ILE A 110 1.36 -28.18 -11.10
CA ILE A 110 0.68 -27.28 -12.04
C ILE A 110 1.63 -26.55 -13.00
N THR A 111 2.92 -26.44 -12.67
CA THR A 111 3.95 -25.81 -13.51
C THR A 111 4.66 -26.84 -14.40
N ASP A 112 4.44 -28.15 -14.17
CA ASP A 112 5.00 -29.23 -14.98
C ASP A 112 4.37 -29.27 -16.39
N PRO A 113 5.15 -29.10 -17.48
CA PRO A 113 4.58 -29.02 -18.83
C PRO A 113 3.82 -30.28 -19.28
N PRO A 114 4.32 -31.52 -19.07
CA PRO A 114 3.54 -32.73 -19.32
C PRO A 114 2.17 -32.76 -18.61
N ILE A 115 2.11 -32.38 -17.33
CA ILE A 115 0.84 -32.33 -16.58
C ILE A 115 -0.09 -31.28 -17.18
N ARG A 116 0.41 -30.07 -17.46
CA ARG A 116 -0.38 -29.01 -18.09
C ARG A 116 -0.92 -29.43 -19.45
N GLN A 117 -0.10 -30.06 -20.29
CA GLN A 117 -0.52 -30.54 -21.60
C GLN A 117 -1.61 -31.61 -21.49
N ARG A 118 -1.47 -32.53 -20.53
CA ARG A 118 -2.47 -33.57 -20.23
C ARG A 118 -3.80 -32.97 -19.73
N ILE A 119 -3.75 -31.92 -18.92
CA ILE A 119 -4.97 -31.21 -18.49
C ILE A 119 -5.58 -30.48 -19.68
N ALA A 120 -4.78 -29.74 -20.44
CA ALA A 120 -5.22 -28.96 -21.60
C ALA A 120 -5.87 -29.83 -22.68
N SER A 121 -5.46 -31.10 -22.84
CA SER A 121 -6.08 -32.02 -23.81
C SER A 121 -7.53 -32.43 -23.46
N LEU A 122 -8.01 -32.11 -22.26
CA LEU A 122 -9.41 -32.34 -21.89
C LEU A 122 -10.37 -31.28 -22.50
N PHE A 123 -9.82 -30.21 -23.07
CA PHE A 123 -10.55 -29.02 -23.53
C PHE A 123 -10.19 -28.68 -24.98
N TYR A 124 -10.98 -27.82 -25.62
CA TYR A 124 -10.59 -27.26 -26.91
C TYR A 124 -9.37 -26.34 -26.75
N GLN A 125 -8.49 -26.32 -27.76
CA GLN A 125 -7.31 -25.46 -27.80
C GLN A 125 -7.44 -24.47 -28.94
N ALA A 126 -7.31 -23.17 -28.67
CA ALA A 126 -7.49 -22.11 -29.66
C ALA A 126 -6.64 -22.33 -30.93
N GLY A 127 -5.38 -22.73 -30.76
CA GLY A 127 -4.47 -23.01 -31.88
C GLY A 127 -4.87 -24.18 -32.79
N ASN A 128 -5.78 -25.05 -32.33
CA ASN A 128 -6.28 -26.18 -33.11
C ASN A 128 -7.67 -25.90 -33.73
N LEU A 129 -8.30 -24.78 -33.39
CA LEU A 129 -9.59 -24.38 -33.93
C LEU A 129 -9.42 -23.49 -35.16
N LEU A 130 -10.38 -23.57 -36.08
CA LEU A 130 -10.40 -22.70 -37.25
C LEU A 130 -10.96 -21.33 -36.88
N PRO A 131 -10.25 -20.22 -37.18
CA PRO A 131 -10.80 -18.87 -36.96
C PRO A 131 -12.06 -18.64 -37.80
N TYR A 132 -13.07 -18.00 -37.22
CA TYR A 132 -14.29 -17.62 -37.94
C TYR A 132 -14.06 -16.37 -38.78
N GLN A 133 -14.34 -16.46 -40.09
CA GLN A 133 -14.14 -15.38 -41.06
C GLN A 133 -15.45 -14.92 -41.72
N GLY A 134 -16.60 -15.15 -41.07
CA GLY A 134 -17.92 -14.77 -41.60
C GLY A 134 -18.63 -15.86 -42.39
N GLU A 135 -18.03 -17.05 -42.51
CA GLU A 135 -18.64 -18.22 -43.17
C GLU A 135 -18.88 -19.33 -42.16
N GLU A 136 -20.15 -19.72 -42.00
CA GLU A 136 -20.52 -20.89 -41.21
C GLU A 136 -20.11 -22.18 -41.93
N ARG A 137 -19.79 -23.23 -41.16
CA ARG A 137 -19.49 -24.56 -41.69
C ARG A 137 -20.48 -25.58 -41.17
N PRO A 138 -20.91 -26.56 -41.99
CA PRO A 138 -21.66 -27.70 -41.49
C PRO A 138 -20.94 -28.37 -40.32
N GLU A 139 -21.71 -28.88 -39.35
CA GLU A 139 -21.20 -29.60 -38.17
C GLU A 139 -20.33 -28.76 -37.21
N HIS A 140 -20.35 -27.43 -37.36
CA HIS A 140 -19.67 -26.51 -36.46
C HIS A 140 -20.63 -25.43 -35.98
N PHE A 141 -20.43 -24.97 -34.75
CA PHE A 141 -21.03 -23.74 -34.26
C PHE A 141 -19.97 -22.66 -34.10
N VAL A 142 -20.38 -21.38 -34.16
CA VAL A 142 -19.47 -20.26 -33.93
C VAL A 142 -19.44 -19.95 -32.44
N GLY A 143 -18.26 -19.95 -31.84
CA GLY A 143 -18.09 -19.56 -30.44
C GLY A 143 -16.81 -18.77 -30.20
N GLY A 144 -16.81 -17.99 -29.11
CA GLY A 144 -15.71 -17.09 -28.77
C GLY A 144 -14.96 -17.47 -27.48
N ASP A 145 -13.70 -17.08 -27.39
CA ASP A 145 -12.92 -17.09 -26.14
C ASP A 145 -13.16 -15.81 -25.31
N ALA A 146 -12.55 -15.68 -24.13
CA ALA A 146 -12.71 -14.48 -23.30
C ALA A 146 -12.07 -13.21 -23.87
N ASN A 147 -11.25 -13.32 -24.92
CA ASN A 147 -10.62 -12.20 -25.60
C ASN A 147 -11.41 -11.75 -26.85
N GLY A 148 -12.54 -12.41 -27.14
CA GLY A 148 -13.40 -12.09 -28.28
C GLY A 148 -12.92 -12.68 -29.60
N ASN A 149 -11.93 -13.59 -29.58
CA ASN A 149 -11.56 -14.33 -30.77
C ASN A 149 -12.66 -15.36 -31.08
N LEU A 150 -13.13 -15.37 -32.32
CA LEU A 150 -14.20 -16.26 -32.78
C LEU A 150 -13.63 -17.45 -33.54
N PHE A 151 -14.18 -18.63 -33.25
CA PHE A 151 -13.74 -19.90 -33.81
C PHE A 151 -14.94 -20.71 -34.31
N LEU A 152 -14.68 -21.58 -35.28
CA LEU A 152 -15.56 -22.67 -35.66
C LEU A 152 -15.28 -23.86 -34.75
N ILE A 153 -16.25 -24.21 -33.90
CA ILE A 153 -16.12 -25.28 -32.91
C ILE A 153 -16.92 -26.49 -33.39
N PRO A 154 -16.30 -27.68 -33.50
CA PRO A 154 -17.00 -28.90 -33.91
C PRO A 154 -18.15 -29.25 -32.97
N GLU A 155 -19.30 -29.62 -33.53
CA GLU A 155 -20.45 -30.13 -32.75
C GLU A 155 -20.19 -31.53 -32.19
N ALA A 156 -19.50 -32.38 -32.97
CA ALA A 156 -19.01 -33.66 -32.49
C ALA A 156 -17.79 -33.44 -31.60
N SER A 157 -17.95 -33.73 -30.30
CA SER A 157 -16.89 -33.44 -29.34
C SER A 157 -15.74 -34.46 -29.41
N GLU A 158 -14.54 -33.97 -29.70
CA GLU A 158 -13.29 -34.72 -29.60
C GLU A 158 -12.62 -34.59 -28.22
N VAL A 159 -13.22 -33.82 -27.31
CA VAL A 159 -12.66 -33.45 -26.01
C VAL A 159 -13.62 -33.82 -24.88
N GLU A 160 -13.10 -33.96 -23.66
CA GLU A 160 -13.92 -34.36 -22.50
C GLU A 160 -14.91 -33.26 -22.06
N PHE A 161 -14.55 -32.00 -22.30
CA PHE A 161 -15.30 -30.81 -21.89
C PHE A 161 -15.60 -29.87 -23.10
N PRO A 162 -16.61 -30.18 -23.93
CA PRO A 162 -16.90 -29.44 -25.18
C PRO A 162 -17.33 -27.97 -25.00
N TRP A 163 -17.65 -27.55 -23.79
CA TRP A 163 -18.16 -26.20 -23.52
C TRP A 163 -17.07 -25.21 -23.09
N PHE A 164 -15.82 -25.66 -23.13
CA PHE A 164 -14.69 -24.94 -22.57
C PHE A 164 -13.51 -24.91 -23.54
N ILE A 165 -12.78 -23.80 -23.51
CA ILE A 165 -11.54 -23.58 -24.23
C ILE A 165 -10.41 -23.35 -23.24
N TRP A 166 -9.27 -24.03 -23.43
CA TRP A 166 -8.07 -23.82 -22.62
C TRP A 166 -7.48 -22.43 -22.89
N SER A 167 -7.26 -21.65 -21.83
CA SER A 167 -6.63 -20.33 -21.93
C SER A 167 -5.12 -20.50 -22.02
N GLU A 168 -4.55 -20.19 -23.19
CA GLU A 168 -3.10 -20.24 -23.42
C GLU A 168 -2.34 -19.06 -22.79
N PHE A 169 -3.06 -18.07 -22.27
CA PHE A 169 -2.47 -16.83 -21.75
C PHE A 169 -1.95 -16.97 -20.33
N LYS A 170 -2.49 -17.90 -19.54
CA LYS A 170 -2.03 -18.13 -18.16
C LYS A 170 -0.83 -19.08 -18.15
N GLU A 171 0.28 -18.60 -17.60
CA GLU A 171 1.57 -19.27 -17.64
C GLU A 171 1.70 -20.29 -16.50
N LEU A 172 1.24 -19.96 -15.29
CA LEU A 172 1.50 -20.74 -14.07
C LEU A 172 0.24 -21.30 -13.43
N MET A 173 -0.88 -20.57 -13.44
CA MET A 173 -2.19 -21.17 -13.14
C MET A 173 -2.83 -21.72 -14.42
N GLY A 174 -3.81 -22.61 -14.29
CA GLY A 174 -4.66 -23.03 -15.40
C GLY A 174 -5.95 -22.22 -15.41
N SER A 175 -6.49 -21.94 -16.59
CA SER A 175 -7.84 -21.40 -16.73
C SER A 175 -8.48 -22.01 -17.95
N VAL A 176 -9.70 -22.52 -17.79
CA VAL A 176 -10.50 -23.00 -18.91
C VAL A 176 -11.75 -22.14 -18.99
N GLU A 177 -11.87 -21.43 -20.09
CA GLU A 177 -12.87 -20.39 -20.29
C GLU A 177 -14.12 -21.01 -20.89
N VAL A 178 -15.28 -20.53 -20.46
CA VAL A 178 -16.55 -20.90 -21.09
C VAL A 178 -16.58 -20.35 -22.51
N ILE A 179 -16.93 -21.21 -23.46
CA ILE A 179 -17.17 -20.79 -24.85
C ILE A 179 -18.35 -19.82 -24.89
N ARG A 180 -18.11 -18.65 -25.49
CA ARG A 180 -19.07 -17.54 -25.61
C ARG A 180 -19.84 -17.61 -26.92
N ASN A 181 -20.96 -16.90 -26.99
CA ASN A 181 -21.72 -16.73 -28.21
C ASN A 181 -20.99 -15.83 -29.22
N LEU A 182 -21.52 -15.73 -30.46
CA LEU A 182 -21.01 -14.86 -31.53
C LEU A 182 -20.87 -13.39 -31.10
N ASP A 183 -21.80 -12.90 -30.29
CA ASP A 183 -21.79 -11.54 -29.73
C ASP A 183 -20.88 -11.39 -28.51
N THR A 184 -20.06 -12.41 -28.20
CA THR A 184 -19.16 -12.52 -27.03
C THR A 184 -19.87 -12.55 -25.67
N SER A 185 -21.21 -12.63 -25.68
CA SER A 185 -21.98 -12.86 -24.46
C SER A 185 -21.74 -14.27 -23.92
N LEU A 186 -21.88 -14.43 -22.61
CA LEU A 186 -21.81 -15.75 -21.98
C LEU A 186 -22.91 -16.65 -22.53
N ASN A 187 -22.51 -17.82 -23.04
CA ASN A 187 -23.47 -18.85 -23.37
C ASN A 187 -24.07 -19.40 -22.07
N LYS A 188 -25.37 -19.17 -21.86
CA LYS A 188 -26.08 -19.55 -20.63
C LYS A 188 -26.11 -21.05 -20.41
N GLU A 189 -26.18 -21.83 -21.48
CA GLU A 189 -26.16 -23.30 -21.39
C GLU A 189 -24.80 -23.78 -20.93
N CYS A 190 -23.71 -23.25 -21.51
CA CYS A 190 -22.36 -23.54 -21.07
C CYS A 190 -22.12 -23.12 -19.61
N ALA A 191 -22.58 -21.92 -19.24
CA ALA A 191 -22.46 -21.41 -17.87
C ALA A 191 -23.18 -22.31 -16.84
N ALA A 192 -24.32 -22.89 -17.21
CA ALA A 192 -25.03 -23.86 -16.37
C ALA A 192 -24.26 -25.19 -16.18
N LYS A 193 -23.26 -25.49 -17.02
CA LYS A 193 -22.42 -26.68 -16.90
C LYS A 193 -21.16 -26.49 -16.05
N ILE A 194 -20.83 -25.27 -15.63
CA ILE A 194 -19.60 -24.96 -14.89
C ILE A 194 -19.43 -25.85 -13.66
N ASN A 195 -20.41 -25.85 -12.74
CA ASN A 195 -20.29 -26.61 -11.50
C ASN A 195 -20.18 -28.13 -11.73
N LYS A 196 -20.99 -28.68 -12.64
CA LYS A 196 -20.94 -30.11 -13.00
C LYS A 196 -19.59 -30.47 -13.64
N SER A 197 -19.03 -29.58 -14.45
CA SER A 197 -17.73 -29.79 -15.10
C SER A 197 -16.60 -29.68 -14.08
N ALA A 198 -16.72 -28.79 -13.10
CA ALA A 198 -15.79 -28.68 -11.98
C ALA A 198 -15.74 -29.98 -11.17
N GLU A 199 -16.90 -30.53 -10.77
CA GLU A 199 -17.00 -31.81 -10.03
C GLU A 199 -16.34 -32.96 -10.80
N LYS A 200 -16.63 -33.08 -12.09
CA LYS A 200 -16.03 -34.11 -12.96
C LYS A 200 -14.52 -33.93 -13.11
N LEU A 201 -14.04 -32.69 -13.27
CA LEU A 201 -12.61 -32.41 -13.36
C LEU A 201 -11.88 -32.71 -12.04
N GLU A 202 -12.52 -32.45 -10.90
CA GLU A 202 -11.98 -32.85 -9.59
C GLU A 202 -11.91 -34.38 -9.41
N GLU A 203 -12.84 -35.13 -9.99
CA GLU A 203 -12.77 -36.60 -10.04
C GLU A 203 -11.60 -37.08 -10.89
N ILE A 204 -11.43 -36.53 -12.11
CA ILE A 204 -10.28 -36.81 -12.97
C ILE A 204 -8.96 -36.48 -12.24
N PHE A 205 -8.88 -35.33 -11.58
CA PHE A 205 -7.68 -34.95 -10.81
C PHE A 205 -7.42 -35.89 -9.63
N ARG A 206 -8.47 -36.46 -9.02
CA ARG A 206 -8.32 -37.48 -7.98
C ARG A 206 -7.70 -38.76 -8.56
N GLU A 207 -8.22 -39.23 -9.69
CA GLU A 207 -7.69 -40.42 -10.38
C GLU A 207 -6.24 -40.23 -10.82
N TRP A 208 -5.86 -39.00 -11.20
CA TRP A 208 -4.50 -38.67 -11.62
C TRP A 208 -3.56 -38.33 -10.46
N GLY A 209 -4.04 -38.33 -9.21
CA GLY A 209 -3.24 -37.98 -8.03
C GLY A 209 -2.93 -36.49 -7.89
N LEU A 210 -3.68 -35.62 -8.57
CA LEU A 210 -3.51 -34.16 -8.57
C LEU A 210 -4.44 -33.40 -7.62
N LYS A 211 -5.44 -34.06 -7.02
CA LYS A 211 -6.48 -33.40 -6.20
C LYS A 211 -5.92 -32.59 -5.03
N GLU A 212 -4.86 -33.07 -4.37
CA GLU A 212 -4.22 -32.38 -3.24
C GLU A 212 -3.29 -31.23 -3.68
N TRP A 213 -3.07 -31.10 -4.99
CA TRP A 213 -2.18 -30.10 -5.59
C TRP A 213 -2.96 -29.04 -6.36
N ILE A 214 -4.07 -29.39 -7.00
CA ILE A 214 -4.79 -28.46 -7.87
C ILE A 214 -6.25 -28.42 -7.46
N LYS A 215 -6.70 -27.23 -7.03
CA LYS A 215 -8.11 -26.94 -6.78
C LYS A 215 -8.77 -26.47 -8.07
N VAL A 216 -9.92 -27.04 -8.39
CA VAL A 216 -10.82 -26.51 -9.42
C VAL A 216 -11.73 -25.48 -8.77
N SER A 217 -11.60 -24.22 -9.20
CA SER A 217 -12.36 -23.08 -8.68
C SER A 217 -13.31 -22.57 -9.76
N PRO A 218 -14.62 -22.91 -9.69
CA PRO A 218 -15.60 -22.42 -10.64
C PRO A 218 -15.87 -20.93 -10.42
N VAL A 219 -15.78 -20.14 -11.49
CA VAL A 219 -16.22 -18.74 -11.54
C VAL A 219 -17.28 -18.58 -12.63
N SER A 220 -17.93 -17.42 -12.71
CA SER A 220 -19.06 -17.22 -13.65
C SER A 220 -18.69 -17.40 -15.13
N THR A 221 -17.41 -17.26 -15.48
CA THR A 221 -16.92 -17.27 -16.87
C THR A 221 -15.90 -18.38 -17.17
N ALA A 222 -15.46 -19.14 -16.19
CA ALA A 222 -14.34 -20.08 -16.33
C ALA A 222 -14.28 -21.11 -15.19
N LEU A 223 -13.45 -22.14 -15.36
CA LEU A 223 -12.88 -22.92 -14.25
C LEU A 223 -11.41 -22.51 -14.11
N ASN A 224 -11.06 -21.92 -12.98
CA ASN A 224 -9.67 -21.68 -12.64
C ASN A 224 -9.08 -22.94 -12.01
N LEU A 225 -7.87 -23.30 -12.41
CA LEU A 225 -7.08 -24.37 -11.82
C LEU A 225 -6.03 -23.71 -10.96
N VAL A 226 -6.27 -23.75 -9.65
CA VAL A 226 -5.54 -22.99 -8.65
C VAL A 226 -4.61 -23.94 -7.90
N PRO A 227 -3.31 -23.61 -7.73
CA PRO A 227 -2.41 -24.44 -6.95
C PRO A 227 -2.83 -24.47 -5.47
N ILE A 228 -2.69 -25.63 -4.84
CA ILE A 228 -2.83 -25.84 -3.40
C ILE A 228 -1.42 -25.86 -2.83
N VAL A 229 -1.11 -24.87 -2.00
CA VAL A 229 0.20 -24.72 -1.36
C VAL A 229 -0.01 -24.80 0.15
N TYR A 230 0.75 -25.66 0.83
CA TYR A 230 0.61 -25.91 2.27
C TYR A 230 -0.82 -26.32 2.69
N GLY A 231 -1.54 -27.03 1.82
CA GLY A 231 -2.91 -27.49 2.07
C GLY A 231 -4.00 -26.44 1.82
N THR A 232 -3.64 -25.24 1.35
CA THR A 232 -4.60 -24.15 1.07
C THR A 232 -4.54 -23.76 -0.41
N PRO A 233 -5.69 -23.64 -1.10
CA PRO A 233 -5.73 -23.08 -2.45
C PRO A 233 -5.20 -21.64 -2.45
N LEU A 234 -4.34 -21.31 -3.41
CA LEU A 234 -3.80 -19.98 -3.52
C LEU A 234 -4.88 -18.99 -3.99
N ASP A 235 -5.21 -18.01 -3.15
CA ASP A 235 -6.15 -16.95 -3.48
C ASP A 235 -5.57 -15.57 -3.13
N LYS A 236 -6.41 -14.54 -3.18
CA LYS A 236 -6.05 -13.13 -2.96
C LYS A 236 -5.47 -12.85 -1.57
N ASP A 237 -5.79 -13.64 -0.56
CA ASP A 237 -5.19 -13.56 0.78
C ASP A 237 -3.71 -13.97 0.78
N MET A 238 -3.36 -15.07 0.12
CA MET A 238 -1.99 -15.54 -0.06
C MET A 238 -1.19 -14.54 -0.91
N ALA A 239 -1.78 -14.09 -2.03
CA ALA A 239 -1.17 -13.10 -2.91
C ALA A 239 -0.86 -11.78 -2.17
N ALA A 240 -1.81 -11.29 -1.37
CA ALA A 240 -1.62 -10.10 -0.54
C ALA A 240 -0.55 -10.32 0.54
N GLY A 241 -0.50 -11.51 1.14
CA GLY A 241 0.58 -11.91 2.04
C GLY A 241 1.96 -11.86 1.37
N ILE A 242 2.10 -12.43 0.17
CA ILE A 242 3.36 -12.38 -0.60
C ILE A 242 3.75 -10.94 -0.91
N ALA A 243 2.79 -10.11 -1.35
CA ALA A 243 3.04 -8.69 -1.64
C ALA A 243 3.53 -7.92 -0.40
N LEU A 244 2.88 -8.13 0.74
CA LEU A 244 3.28 -7.54 2.03
C LEU A 244 4.66 -8.01 2.47
N TYR A 245 4.94 -9.32 2.40
CA TYR A 245 6.24 -9.88 2.77
C TYR A 245 7.37 -9.27 1.93
N ASN A 246 7.22 -9.26 0.61
CA ASN A 246 8.22 -8.73 -0.32
C ASN A 246 8.49 -7.25 -0.06
N LEU A 247 7.42 -6.47 0.14
CA LEU A 247 7.56 -5.04 0.41
C LEU A 247 8.19 -4.78 1.79
N ALA A 248 7.80 -5.53 2.83
CA ALA A 248 8.37 -5.40 4.17
C ALA A 248 9.88 -5.68 4.17
N GLN A 249 10.32 -6.72 3.45
CA GLN A 249 11.74 -7.02 3.25
C GLN A 249 12.46 -5.88 2.52
N ARG A 250 11.87 -5.36 1.43
CA ARG A 250 12.44 -4.24 0.67
C ARG A 250 12.61 -2.98 1.53
N LEU A 251 11.63 -2.68 2.36
CA LEU A 251 11.62 -1.50 3.23
C LEU A 251 12.33 -1.73 4.58
N GLN A 252 12.79 -2.96 4.86
CA GLN A 252 13.39 -3.35 6.13
C GLN A 252 12.52 -3.01 7.35
N VAL A 253 11.20 -3.16 7.21
CA VAL A 253 10.24 -2.96 8.30
C VAL A 253 9.62 -4.29 8.71
N SER A 254 9.09 -4.36 9.93
CA SER A 254 8.33 -5.54 10.34
C SER A 254 7.04 -5.67 9.52
N ILE A 255 6.60 -6.90 9.27
CA ILE A 255 5.34 -7.15 8.56
C ILE A 255 4.16 -6.53 9.33
N HIS A 256 4.18 -6.60 10.66
CA HIS A 256 3.14 -6.00 11.49
C HIS A 256 3.06 -4.48 11.32
N GLU A 257 4.20 -3.79 11.27
CA GLU A 257 4.26 -2.36 10.98
C GLU A 257 3.69 -2.08 9.59
N LEU A 258 4.10 -2.81 8.56
CA LEU A 258 3.60 -2.59 7.20
C LEU A 258 2.09 -2.83 7.10
N CYS A 259 1.56 -3.91 7.70
CA CYS A 259 0.13 -4.17 7.75
C CYS A 259 -0.64 -3.01 8.40
N SER A 260 -0.11 -2.43 9.49
CA SER A 260 -0.73 -1.27 10.17
C SER A 260 -0.75 0.01 9.32
N GLN A 261 0.02 0.05 8.24
CA GLN A 261 0.14 1.17 7.29
C GLN A 261 -0.36 0.79 5.88
N THR A 262 -1.01 -0.37 5.74
CA THR A 262 -1.55 -0.86 4.47
C THR A 262 -3.07 -0.73 4.45
N ILE A 263 -3.62 -0.38 3.30
CA ILE A 263 -5.04 -0.52 2.99
C ILE A 263 -5.20 -1.42 1.75
N ALA A 264 -6.36 -2.03 1.57
CA ALA A 264 -6.75 -2.67 0.33
C ALA A 264 -7.94 -1.94 -0.31
N ILE A 265 -8.04 -1.98 -1.64
CA ILE A 265 -9.18 -1.48 -2.41
C ILE A 265 -9.62 -2.55 -3.41
N GLY A 266 -10.92 -2.87 -3.41
CA GLY A 266 -11.50 -3.89 -4.29
C GLY A 266 -13.01 -3.73 -4.46
N ASP A 267 -13.60 -4.46 -5.41
CA ASP A 267 -15.01 -4.37 -5.81
C ASP A 267 -15.73 -5.73 -5.85
N GLY A 268 -15.00 -6.84 -5.83
CA GLY A 268 -15.54 -8.19 -5.94
C GLY A 268 -15.58 -8.96 -4.61
N THR A 269 -16.37 -10.04 -4.58
CA THR A 269 -16.41 -10.97 -3.43
C THR A 269 -15.02 -11.53 -3.09
N ALA A 270 -14.20 -11.82 -4.11
CA ALA A 270 -12.86 -12.34 -3.93
C ALA A 270 -11.91 -11.33 -3.23
N ASP A 271 -12.17 -10.04 -3.34
CA ASP A 271 -11.31 -8.98 -2.79
C ASP A 271 -11.45 -8.85 -1.28
N LEU A 272 -12.53 -9.40 -0.72
CA LEU A 272 -12.73 -9.50 0.73
C LEU A 272 -11.60 -10.29 1.39
N LEU A 273 -10.93 -11.20 0.66
CA LEU A 273 -9.76 -11.93 1.13
C LEU A 273 -8.54 -11.03 1.36
N PHE A 274 -8.47 -9.85 0.72
CA PHE A 274 -7.44 -8.86 1.04
C PHE A 274 -7.52 -8.36 2.48
N THR A 275 -8.65 -8.49 3.18
CA THR A 275 -8.74 -8.09 4.59
C THR A 275 -8.00 -9.03 5.55
N THR A 276 -7.76 -10.27 5.10
CA THR A 276 -7.18 -11.35 5.90
C THR A 276 -5.99 -11.99 5.18
N PRO A 277 -4.97 -11.21 4.78
CA PRO A 277 -3.77 -11.82 4.22
C PRO A 277 -3.16 -12.79 5.22
N ILE A 278 -2.47 -13.82 4.74
CA ILE A 278 -1.90 -14.88 5.59
C ILE A 278 -0.92 -14.35 6.67
N LEU A 279 -0.47 -13.10 6.58
CA LEU A 279 0.51 -12.47 7.48
C LEU A 279 -0.06 -11.32 8.34
N GLY A 280 -1.37 -11.04 8.28
CA GLY A 280 -1.95 -9.96 9.08
C GLY A 280 -3.40 -9.63 8.75
N LEU A 281 -3.91 -8.58 9.37
CA LEU A 281 -5.20 -7.99 9.01
C LEU A 281 -4.94 -6.61 8.44
N ILE A 282 -5.63 -6.26 7.37
CA ILE A 282 -5.58 -4.92 6.79
C ILE A 282 -7.00 -4.42 6.48
N PRO A 283 -7.25 -3.11 6.62
CA PRO A 283 -8.53 -2.52 6.26
C PRO A 283 -8.80 -2.60 4.77
N LEU A 284 -10.06 -2.85 4.40
CA LEU A 284 -10.54 -2.83 3.02
C LEU A 284 -11.49 -1.66 2.78
N PHE A 285 -11.28 -0.98 1.66
CA PHE A 285 -12.21 -0.03 1.07
C PHE A 285 -12.90 -0.71 -0.10
N PHE A 286 -14.15 -1.09 0.10
CA PHE A 286 -14.93 -1.83 -0.89
C PHE A 286 -15.72 -0.86 -1.78
N VAL A 287 -15.46 -0.88 -3.08
CA VAL A 287 -16.04 0.06 -4.05
C VAL A 287 -17.04 -0.59 -5.01
N GLY A 288 -17.33 -1.88 -4.80
CA GLY A 288 -18.20 -2.66 -5.68
C GLY A 288 -19.69 -2.62 -5.34
N PRO A 289 -20.51 -3.36 -6.11
CA PRO A 289 -21.94 -3.43 -5.89
C PRO A 289 -22.30 -4.31 -4.68
N ARG A 290 -23.47 -4.07 -4.08
CA ARG A 290 -23.97 -4.82 -2.92
C ARG A 290 -24.02 -6.33 -3.15
N SER A 291 -24.32 -6.78 -4.37
CA SER A 291 -24.41 -8.19 -4.74
C SER A 291 -23.10 -8.97 -4.55
N GLN A 292 -21.96 -8.26 -4.56
CA GLN A 292 -20.61 -8.79 -4.36
C GLN A 292 -20.10 -8.64 -2.91
N LEU A 293 -20.83 -7.90 -2.06
CA LEU A 293 -20.45 -7.71 -0.67
C LEU A 293 -20.93 -8.88 0.19
N ARG A 294 -20.15 -9.96 0.24
CA ARG A 294 -20.48 -11.18 1.02
C ARG A 294 -19.38 -11.53 2.06
N PRO A 295 -19.10 -10.64 3.03
CA PRO A 295 -18.03 -10.87 3.99
C PRO A 295 -18.39 -11.93 5.03
N THR A 296 -17.38 -12.64 5.50
CA THR A 296 -17.43 -13.35 6.77
C THR A 296 -17.42 -12.36 7.94
N ALA A 297 -17.77 -12.81 9.14
CA ALA A 297 -17.76 -11.97 10.34
C ALA A 297 -16.38 -11.37 10.67
N LEU A 298 -15.29 -12.03 10.26
CA LEU A 298 -13.93 -11.49 10.43
C LEU A 298 -13.66 -10.37 9.41
N GLN A 299 -13.99 -10.60 8.15
CA GLN A 299 -13.79 -9.65 7.05
C GLN A 299 -14.63 -8.39 7.27
N GLU A 300 -15.86 -8.54 7.76
CA GLU A 300 -16.77 -7.42 8.04
C GLU A 300 -16.16 -6.39 9.01
N LYS A 301 -15.36 -6.84 9.99
CA LYS A 301 -14.67 -5.95 10.94
C LYS A 301 -13.54 -5.13 10.30
N GLN A 302 -12.99 -5.60 9.18
CA GLN A 302 -11.91 -4.94 8.45
C GLN A 302 -12.42 -4.02 7.34
N ILE A 303 -13.67 -4.20 6.91
CA ILE A 303 -14.30 -3.29 5.96
C ILE A 303 -14.47 -1.94 6.64
N THR A 304 -13.70 -0.97 6.17
CA THR A 304 -13.59 0.33 6.81
C THR A 304 -14.37 1.40 6.05
N LEU A 305 -14.51 1.21 4.73
CA LEU A 305 -15.24 2.12 3.84
C LEU A 305 -16.03 1.29 2.83
N LEU A 306 -17.28 1.71 2.58
CA LEU A 306 -18.14 1.16 1.54
C LEU A 306 -18.52 2.24 0.54
N GLY A 307 -18.38 1.98 -0.75
CA GLY A 307 -19.09 2.73 -1.78
C GLY A 307 -20.61 2.67 -1.54
N GLU A 308 -21.33 3.75 -1.84
CA GLU A 308 -22.79 3.78 -1.66
C GLU A 308 -23.50 2.71 -2.51
N GLY A 309 -22.92 2.30 -3.65
CA GLY A 309 -23.42 1.17 -4.46
C GLY A 309 -23.34 -0.19 -3.76
N ALA A 310 -22.58 -0.31 -2.66
CA ALA A 310 -22.60 -1.48 -1.80
C ALA A 310 -23.77 -1.47 -0.80
N ILE A 311 -24.46 -0.34 -0.66
CA ILE A 311 -25.56 -0.13 0.29
C ILE A 311 -26.90 -0.08 -0.46
N GLU A 312 -26.95 0.71 -1.54
CA GLU A 312 -28.14 1.02 -2.32
C GLU A 312 -27.90 0.77 -3.82
N ASP A 313 -28.82 0.03 -4.45
CA ASP A 313 -28.74 -0.27 -5.88
C ASP A 313 -28.87 1.00 -6.73
N GLY A 314 -28.16 1.05 -7.86
CA GLY A 314 -28.20 2.19 -8.79
C GLY A 314 -27.29 3.37 -8.42
N LYS A 315 -26.52 3.28 -7.32
CA LYS A 315 -25.46 4.23 -6.99
C LYS A 315 -24.16 3.91 -7.75
N GLU A 316 -23.26 4.89 -7.77
CA GLU A 316 -21.95 4.77 -8.40
C GLU A 316 -21.09 3.69 -7.72
N ILE A 317 -20.30 2.97 -8.52
CA ILE A 317 -19.37 1.91 -8.11
C ILE A 317 -18.04 2.06 -8.86
N GLY A 318 -17.05 1.27 -8.45
CA GLY A 318 -15.79 1.10 -9.18
C GLY A 318 -14.98 2.39 -9.29
N PRO A 319 -14.42 2.74 -10.46
CA PRO A 319 -13.44 3.82 -10.59
C PRO A 319 -13.90 5.18 -10.06
N LYS A 320 -15.18 5.51 -10.20
CA LYS A 320 -15.73 6.77 -9.69
C LYS A 320 -15.60 6.88 -8.17
N VAL A 321 -15.95 5.82 -7.44
CA VAL A 321 -15.81 5.76 -5.98
C VAL A 321 -14.34 5.67 -5.61
N THR A 322 -13.54 4.92 -6.36
CA THR A 322 -12.08 4.82 -6.18
C THR A 322 -11.40 6.20 -6.19
N ARG A 323 -11.78 7.12 -7.09
CA ARG A 323 -11.23 8.49 -7.12
C ARG A 323 -11.45 9.25 -5.81
N GLU A 324 -12.66 9.17 -5.26
CA GLU A 324 -13.01 9.84 -4.00
C GLU A 324 -12.27 9.24 -2.80
N VAL A 325 -12.08 7.92 -2.81
CA VAL A 325 -11.26 7.22 -1.82
C VAL A 325 -9.81 7.68 -1.90
N LEU A 326 -9.25 7.81 -3.10
CA LEU A 326 -7.90 8.34 -3.28
C LEU A 326 -7.76 9.78 -2.81
N GLN A 327 -8.77 10.63 -3.04
CA GLN A 327 -8.79 12.00 -2.51
C GLN A 327 -8.84 12.04 -0.97
N LEU A 328 -9.56 11.11 -0.34
CA LEU A 328 -9.54 10.95 1.11
C LEU A 328 -8.14 10.58 1.61
N ILE A 329 -7.46 9.65 0.93
CA ILE A 329 -6.09 9.25 1.29
C ILE A 329 -5.13 10.43 1.11
N GLU A 330 -5.19 11.12 -0.03
CA GLU A 330 -4.38 12.30 -0.33
C GLU A 330 -4.53 13.40 0.73
N SER A 331 -5.76 13.67 1.20
CA SER A 331 -6.01 14.71 2.21
C SER A 331 -5.52 14.35 3.61
N ARG A 332 -5.24 13.07 3.86
CA ARG A 332 -4.62 12.57 5.11
C ARG A 332 -3.11 12.53 5.06
N ILE A 333 -2.52 12.58 3.86
CA ILE A 333 -1.08 12.77 3.76
C ILE A 333 -0.84 14.22 4.18
N PRO A 334 -0.04 14.46 5.23
CA PRO A 334 0.34 15.81 5.59
C PRO A 334 0.83 16.50 4.30
N PRO A 335 0.46 17.77 4.03
CA PRO A 335 1.11 18.50 2.94
C PRO A 335 2.62 18.31 3.11
N GLU A 336 3.35 18.17 2.00
CA GLU A 336 4.80 18.28 2.03
C GLU A 336 5.10 19.59 2.75
N ARG A 337 5.30 19.52 4.07
CA ARG A 337 5.89 20.63 4.80
C ARG A 337 7.24 20.69 4.15
N ASP A 338 7.56 21.85 3.60
CA ASP A 338 8.93 22.20 3.26
C ASP A 338 9.77 21.76 4.45
N VAL A 339 10.40 20.60 4.33
CA VAL A 339 11.56 20.29 5.15
C VAL A 339 12.49 21.40 4.72
N ILE A 340 12.64 22.41 5.56
CA ILE A 340 13.59 23.50 5.33
C ILE A 340 14.96 22.81 5.26
N TYR A 341 15.36 22.52 4.03
CA TYR A 341 16.57 21.79 3.72
C TYR A 341 17.74 22.74 3.96
N ILE A 342 18.67 22.36 4.84
CA ILE A 342 20.01 22.99 4.85
C ILE A 342 20.87 22.23 3.86
N ARG A 343 21.38 22.98 2.89
CA ARG A 343 22.11 22.51 1.71
C ARG A 343 23.51 21.99 2.08
N GLY A 344 23.84 20.76 1.68
CA GLY A 344 25.24 20.32 1.55
C GLY A 344 25.52 18.84 1.79
N LYS A 345 25.41 18.04 0.73
CA LYS A 345 25.88 16.64 0.54
C LYS A 345 25.12 15.52 1.28
N ASP A 346 24.81 14.51 0.46
CA ASP A 346 24.26 13.21 0.81
C ASP A 346 25.00 12.56 1.99
N SER A 347 24.27 12.31 3.07
CA SER A 347 24.61 11.27 4.05
C SER A 347 23.31 10.65 4.56
N PHE A 348 22.63 9.92 3.68
CA PHE A 348 21.83 8.77 4.11
C PHE A 348 22.83 7.65 4.49
N GLN A 349 23.54 7.84 5.61
CA GLN A 349 23.98 6.70 6.39
C GLN A 349 22.90 6.46 7.44
N GLU A 350 22.46 5.22 7.52
CA GLU A 350 21.40 4.73 8.39
C GLU A 350 21.52 5.35 9.78
N PHE A 351 20.54 6.18 10.13
CA PHE A 351 20.34 6.54 11.52
C PHE A 351 19.82 5.30 12.25
N GLU A 352 20.74 4.51 12.83
CA GLU A 352 20.51 3.37 13.75
C GLU A 352 19.63 3.73 14.99
N GLY A 353 19.06 4.94 15.06
CA GLY A 353 18.26 5.41 16.18
C GLY A 353 16.88 4.76 16.29
N ALA A 354 16.30 4.26 15.19
CA ALA A 354 14.93 3.74 15.20
C ALA A 354 14.76 2.47 16.07
N GLU A 355 15.70 1.52 15.99
CA GLU A 355 15.71 0.31 16.84
C GLU A 355 16.05 0.60 18.30
N ARG A 356 16.83 1.66 18.57
CA ARG A 356 17.27 2.04 19.92
C ARG A 356 16.23 2.88 20.66
N LEU A 357 15.48 3.73 19.94
CA LEU A 357 14.35 4.48 20.48
C LEU A 357 13.21 3.57 20.96
N ALA A 358 13.01 2.42 20.31
CA ALA A 358 12.01 1.42 20.68
C ALA A 358 12.31 0.69 22.00
N LYS A 359 13.58 0.66 22.44
CA LYS A 359 14.01 -0.05 23.66
C LYS A 359 13.98 0.80 24.93
N GLY A 360 13.62 2.09 24.82
CA GLY A 360 13.68 3.03 25.93
C GLY A 360 15.14 3.37 26.27
N ILE A 361 15.53 4.63 26.06
CA ILE A 361 16.88 5.09 26.41
C ILE A 361 16.90 5.40 27.91
N GLU A 362 17.22 4.41 28.73
CA GLU A 362 17.21 4.51 30.20
C GLU A 362 18.32 5.39 30.80
N LYS A 363 19.29 5.85 30.01
CA LYS A 363 20.38 6.75 30.45
C LYS A 363 20.78 7.68 29.33
N ARG A 364 21.10 8.95 29.67
CA ARG A 364 21.78 9.94 28.81
C ARG A 364 22.84 9.23 27.95
N ILE A 365 22.55 8.99 26.67
CA ILE A 365 23.57 8.46 25.78
C ILE A 365 24.31 9.66 25.19
N ARG A 366 25.57 9.81 25.60
CA ARG A 366 26.53 10.68 24.93
C ARG A 366 27.07 9.86 23.75
N HIS A 367 26.40 9.93 22.60
CA HIS A 367 26.88 9.21 21.41
C HIS A 367 28.00 10.01 20.72
N SER A 368 29.07 9.26 20.42
CA SER A 368 30.19 9.50 19.50
C SER A 368 31.13 10.68 19.76
N THR A 369 32.41 10.35 19.95
CA THR A 369 33.57 11.26 19.89
C THR A 369 34.25 11.25 18.51
N GLU A 370 33.69 10.51 17.54
CA GLU A 370 34.32 10.30 16.22
C GLU A 370 33.62 11.07 15.09
N GLU A 371 32.40 11.53 15.30
CA GLU A 371 31.68 12.43 14.40
C GLU A 371 31.17 13.59 15.25
N ASP A 372 31.32 14.82 14.76
CA ASP A 372 31.04 16.07 15.48
C ASP A 372 29.54 16.30 15.79
N VAL A 373 28.77 15.25 16.09
CA VAL A 373 27.33 15.28 16.33
C VAL A 373 26.99 14.68 17.69
N GLN A 374 26.37 15.47 18.57
CA GLN A 374 25.79 15.01 19.83
C GLN A 374 24.28 14.88 19.71
N ILE A 375 23.72 13.79 20.24
CA ILE A 375 22.28 13.55 20.23
C ILE A 375 21.82 13.27 21.65
N HIS A 376 20.76 13.96 22.07
CA HIS A 376 20.16 13.83 23.39
C HIS A 376 18.66 13.52 23.26
N ASP A 377 18.21 12.46 23.89
CA ASP A 377 16.78 12.21 24.16
C ASP A 377 16.48 12.77 25.55
N ALA A 378 15.52 13.69 25.64
CA ALA A 378 15.23 14.43 26.86
C ALA A 378 13.73 14.47 27.15
N TYR A 379 13.40 14.18 28.41
CA TYR A 379 12.08 14.44 28.98
C TYR A 379 12.12 15.78 29.70
N LEU A 380 11.15 16.65 29.38
CA LEU A 380 11.03 17.99 29.93
C LEU A 380 9.74 18.10 30.73
N ASP A 381 9.85 18.65 31.94
CA ASP A 381 8.69 19.07 32.72
C ASP A 381 8.24 20.48 32.29
N PRO A 382 6.96 20.85 32.51
CA PRO A 382 6.45 22.16 32.17
C PRO A 382 7.25 23.27 32.84
N ALA A 383 7.93 24.09 32.03
CA ALA A 383 8.82 25.16 32.49
C ALA A 383 9.29 26.03 31.32
N ILE A 384 9.80 27.22 31.64
CA ILE A 384 10.68 27.97 30.74
C ILE A 384 12.11 27.49 30.98
N GLN A 385 12.71 26.89 29.94
CA GLN A 385 14.10 26.44 30.01
C GLN A 385 15.06 27.64 30.07
N GLU A 386 16.31 27.34 30.42
CA GLU A 386 17.37 28.33 30.46
C GLU A 386 17.73 28.84 29.06
N GLY A 387 17.77 30.17 28.89
CA GLY A 387 18.20 30.81 27.65
C GLY A 387 19.67 30.56 27.36
N HIS A 388 19.98 30.15 26.14
CA HIS A 388 21.36 29.95 25.71
C HIS A 388 21.55 30.18 24.20
N ALA A 389 22.81 30.31 23.81
CA ALA A 389 23.25 30.35 22.43
C ALA A 389 24.52 29.50 22.26
N HIS A 390 24.73 28.98 21.05
CA HIS A 390 25.91 28.21 20.69
C HIS A 390 26.81 29.05 19.78
N SER A 391 28.10 29.21 20.10
CA SER A 391 28.99 30.13 19.38
C SER A 391 29.37 29.65 17.97
N ALA A 392 29.35 28.34 17.71
CA ALA A 392 29.77 27.76 16.44
C ALA A 392 28.96 26.53 16.01
N GLY A 393 28.24 25.89 16.94
CA GLY A 393 27.42 24.71 16.70
C GLY A 393 26.00 25.04 16.25
N TYR A 394 25.43 24.14 15.45
CA TYR A 394 23.99 24.11 15.19
C TYR A 394 23.33 23.30 16.28
N GLU A 395 22.14 23.72 16.71
CA GLU A 395 21.29 22.92 17.59
C GLU A 395 19.94 22.72 16.93
N ALA A 396 19.50 21.47 16.85
CA ALA A 396 18.21 21.11 16.31
C ALA A 396 17.38 20.43 17.39
N ILE A 397 16.10 20.79 17.48
CA ILE A 397 15.17 20.24 18.47
C ILE A 397 13.98 19.65 17.73
N MET A 398 13.80 18.35 17.89
CA MET A 398 12.68 17.59 17.35
C MET A 398 11.74 17.18 18.48
N ARG A 399 10.46 17.54 18.38
CA ARG A 399 9.44 17.11 19.34
C ARG A 399 9.00 15.68 19.03
N LEU A 400 8.97 14.82 20.05
CA LEU A 400 8.38 13.49 19.99
C LEU A 400 7.02 13.44 20.69
N GLU A 401 6.91 14.00 21.88
CA GLU A 401 5.69 13.98 22.71
C GLU A 401 5.52 15.33 23.43
N GLY A 402 4.28 15.66 23.84
CA GLY A 402 3.93 16.90 24.53
C GLY A 402 3.66 18.11 23.62
N ASP A 403 3.64 19.32 24.19
CA ASP A 403 3.47 20.59 23.48
C ASP A 403 4.58 21.53 23.94
N ILE A 404 5.35 22.04 22.99
CA ILE A 404 6.46 22.94 23.26
C ILE A 404 6.45 24.09 22.24
N ASP A 405 6.80 25.26 22.72
CA ASP A 405 7.08 26.43 21.89
C ASP A 405 8.59 26.68 21.95
N ALA A 406 9.24 26.78 20.79
CA ALA A 406 10.63 27.21 20.70
C ALA A 406 10.67 28.73 20.54
N LEU A 407 11.49 29.40 21.35
CA LEU A 407 11.60 30.85 21.36
C LEU A 407 12.98 31.26 20.91
N THR A 408 13.05 32.25 20.03
CA THR A 408 14.30 32.93 19.68
C THR A 408 14.15 34.42 19.90
N TRP A 409 15.23 35.13 20.20
CA TRP A 409 15.17 36.58 20.32
C TRP A 409 16.44 37.28 19.83
N GLU A 410 16.26 38.55 19.50
CA GLU A 410 17.31 39.54 19.26
C GLU A 410 16.86 40.82 19.96
N ASP A 411 17.65 41.29 20.92
CA ASP A 411 17.25 42.31 21.90
C ASP A 411 15.94 41.92 22.63
N GLU A 412 14.92 42.79 22.59
CA GLU A 412 13.60 42.56 23.19
C GLU A 412 12.57 41.95 22.22
N LYS A 413 12.96 41.63 20.98
CA LYS A 413 12.05 41.07 19.97
C LYS A 413 12.09 39.55 20.02
N VAL A 414 10.99 38.95 20.44
CA VAL A 414 10.82 37.50 20.57
C VAL A 414 10.05 36.95 19.39
N LYS A 415 10.50 35.82 18.85
CA LYS A 415 9.77 34.99 17.88
C LYS A 415 9.46 33.65 18.50
N VAL A 416 8.27 33.13 18.19
CA VAL A 416 7.78 31.85 18.71
C VAL A 416 7.50 30.89 17.58
N TYR A 417 7.97 29.66 17.76
CA TYR A 417 7.85 28.57 16.82
C TYR A 417 7.14 27.40 17.54
N PRO A 418 5.82 27.26 17.35
CA PRO A 418 5.09 26.16 17.97
C PRO A 418 5.49 24.82 17.37
N LEU A 419 5.79 23.83 18.22
CA LEU A 419 6.11 22.46 17.84
C LEU A 419 5.04 21.52 18.45
N LYS A 420 3.97 21.29 17.68
CA LYS A 420 2.73 20.64 18.16
C LYS A 420 2.58 19.21 17.66
N ASP A 421 3.12 18.94 16.48
CA ASP A 421 2.98 17.64 15.84
C ASP A 421 4.20 16.75 16.14
N TRP A 422 3.99 15.44 16.09
CA TRP A 422 5.10 14.48 16.19
C TRP A 422 6.09 14.72 15.05
N GLY A 423 7.36 14.87 15.39
CA GLY A 423 8.44 15.11 14.44
C GLY A 423 8.65 16.58 14.06
N ASP A 424 7.90 17.53 14.63
CA ASP A 424 8.17 18.95 14.43
C ASP A 424 9.61 19.27 14.84
N LEU A 425 10.35 19.94 13.94
CA LEU A 425 11.78 20.18 14.03
C LEU A 425 12.08 21.67 13.86
N ILE A 426 12.88 22.23 14.77
CA ILE A 426 13.49 23.55 14.62
C ILE A 426 15.01 23.43 14.63
N ILE A 427 15.69 24.25 13.84
CA ILE A 427 17.16 24.34 13.81
C ILE A 427 17.58 25.76 14.17
N PHE A 428 18.36 25.89 15.23
CA PHE A 428 19.01 27.11 15.67
C PHE A 428 20.39 27.22 15.02
N LEU A 429 20.63 28.34 14.35
CA LEU A 429 21.92 28.66 13.76
C LEU A 429 22.91 29.10 14.85
N PRO A 430 24.23 28.99 14.62
CA PRO A 430 25.22 29.55 15.53
C PRO A 430 24.93 31.03 15.87
N GLY A 431 25.03 31.37 17.15
CA GLY A 431 24.75 32.70 17.71
C GLY A 431 23.27 32.97 17.99
N THR A 432 22.35 32.09 17.60
CA THR A 432 20.91 32.27 17.85
C THR A 432 20.61 32.12 19.34
N GLN A 433 20.15 33.18 19.97
CA GLN A 433 19.66 33.17 21.35
C GLN A 433 18.30 32.47 21.38
N HIS A 434 18.20 31.38 22.14
CA HIS A 434 16.98 30.59 22.17
C HIS A 434 16.71 29.92 23.51
N THR A 435 15.45 29.53 23.70
CA THR A 435 14.96 28.73 24.83
C THR A 435 13.75 27.90 24.41
N LEU A 436 13.33 26.98 25.27
CA LEU A 436 12.09 26.23 25.14
C LEU A 436 11.10 26.64 26.21
N LEU A 437 9.87 26.86 25.79
CA LEU A 437 8.70 26.95 26.63
C LEU A 437 7.97 25.61 26.55
N VAL A 438 8.02 24.87 27.65
CA VAL A 438 7.46 23.53 27.73
C VAL A 438 6.08 23.64 28.34
N ASN A 439 5.04 23.43 27.52
CA ASN A 439 3.65 23.68 27.92
C ASN A 439 3.10 22.53 28.76
N GLU A 440 3.51 21.30 28.45
CA GLU A 440 3.18 20.08 29.18
C GLU A 440 4.39 19.13 29.23
N LYS A 441 4.30 18.04 29.99
CA LYS A 441 5.36 17.02 30.02
C LYS A 441 5.66 16.55 28.60
N SER A 442 6.88 16.78 28.14
CA SER A 442 7.26 16.63 26.75
C SER A 442 8.48 15.75 26.59
N ARG A 443 8.60 15.07 25.44
CA ARG A 443 9.79 14.31 25.05
C ARG A 443 10.34 14.89 23.75
N ILE A 444 11.63 15.17 23.73
CA ILE A 444 12.31 15.76 22.58
C ILE A 444 13.61 15.02 22.25
N ILE A 445 14.03 15.11 21.00
CA ILE A 445 15.40 14.82 20.57
C ILE A 445 16.11 16.15 20.30
N VAL A 446 17.27 16.35 20.92
CA VAL A 446 18.17 17.46 20.63
C VAL A 446 19.37 16.93 19.87
N VAL A 447 19.64 17.48 18.69
CA VAL A 447 20.82 17.16 17.89
C VAL A 447 21.71 18.40 17.85
N LYS A 448 22.95 18.29 18.30
CA LYS A 448 23.96 19.35 18.21
C LYS A 448 25.01 18.92 17.19
N ASN A 449 25.25 19.75 16.17
CA ASN A 449 26.28 19.50 15.17
C ASN A 449 27.35 20.58 15.28
N PHE A 450 28.58 20.16 15.56
CA PHE A 450 29.76 21.01 15.67
C PHE A 450 30.52 20.99 14.33
N LEU A 451 30.08 21.77 13.34
CA LEU A 451 30.82 21.91 12.07
C LEU A 451 32.26 22.47 12.27
N ALA A 452 32.57 23.00 13.45
CA ALA A 452 33.91 23.33 13.91
C ALA A 452 34.22 22.51 15.17
N SER A 453 35.48 22.06 15.31
CA SER A 453 35.92 21.18 16.41
C SER A 453 35.22 21.47 17.75
N PRO A 454 34.81 20.46 18.55
CA PRO A 454 34.03 20.63 19.79
C PRO A 454 34.62 21.62 20.79
N GLU A 455 35.93 21.87 20.74
CA GLU A 455 36.64 22.87 21.54
C GLU A 455 36.28 24.33 21.23
N ARG A 456 35.63 24.60 20.09
CA ARG A 456 35.28 25.95 19.61
C ARG A 456 33.82 26.35 19.87
N ASP A 457 32.94 25.38 20.11
CA ASP A 457 31.56 25.69 20.46
C ASP A 457 31.40 25.81 21.96
N GLN A 458 31.06 27.02 22.41
CA GLN A 458 30.75 27.30 23.78
C GLN A 458 29.27 27.61 23.89
N ARG A 459 28.56 26.83 24.71
CA ARG A 459 27.22 27.19 25.17
C ARG A 459 27.36 28.44 26.03
N GLN A 460 26.90 29.56 25.51
CA GLN A 460 26.86 30.82 26.22
C GLN A 460 25.49 30.96 26.87
N HIS A 461 25.47 31.11 28.19
CA HIS A 461 24.26 31.53 28.88
C HIS A 461 23.90 32.93 28.38
N VAL A 462 22.66 33.11 27.92
CA VAL A 462 22.15 34.43 27.54
C VAL A 462 20.99 34.76 28.45
N GLU A 463 20.95 36.02 28.89
CA GLU A 463 19.81 36.52 29.65
C GLU A 463 18.56 36.47 28.77
N LEU A 464 17.47 35.97 29.33
CA LEU A 464 16.18 36.03 28.68
C LEU A 464 15.75 37.50 28.61
N PRO A 465 15.01 37.92 27.56
CA PRO A 465 14.40 39.24 27.50
C PRO A 465 13.65 39.55 28.80
N ALA A 466 13.66 40.79 29.29
CA ALA A 466 13.11 41.12 30.61
C ALA A 466 11.64 40.70 30.75
N SER A 467 10.91 40.73 29.63
CA SER A 467 9.53 40.24 29.52
C SER A 467 9.37 38.74 29.76
N ILE A 468 10.35 37.91 29.37
CA ILE A 468 10.37 36.45 29.57
C ILE A 468 10.99 36.08 30.92
N GLU A 469 12.10 36.73 31.32
CA GLU A 469 12.78 36.44 32.59
C GLU A 469 11.87 36.74 33.79
N SER A 470 11.10 37.84 33.75
CA SER A 470 10.12 38.15 34.80
C SER A 470 9.03 37.07 34.94
N LEU A 471 8.65 36.42 33.85
CA LEU A 471 7.70 35.32 33.85
C LEU A 471 8.35 34.04 34.38
N ARG A 472 9.57 33.72 33.96
CA ARG A 472 10.34 32.58 34.50
C ARG A 472 10.53 32.69 36.01
N GLN A 473 10.88 33.87 36.53
CA GLN A 473 10.99 34.11 37.97
C GLN A 473 9.66 33.91 38.69
N ALA A 474 8.54 34.37 38.12
CA ALA A 474 7.22 34.13 38.71
C ALA A 474 6.84 32.64 38.79
N VAL A 475 7.26 31.80 37.84
CA VAL A 475 7.14 30.32 37.95
C VAL A 475 8.01 29.79 39.09
N LEU A 476 9.30 30.17 39.11
CA LEU A 476 10.25 29.66 40.10
C LEU A 476 9.88 30.03 41.53
N GLU A 477 9.27 31.20 41.72
CA GLU A 477 8.76 31.67 43.01
C GLU A 477 7.36 31.10 43.35
N GLY A 478 6.76 30.29 42.47
CA GLY A 478 5.43 29.71 42.65
C GLY A 478 4.29 30.74 42.65
N LYS A 479 4.52 31.94 42.10
CA LYS A 479 3.56 33.06 42.09
C LYS A 479 2.53 32.94 40.97
N LYS A 480 2.83 32.17 39.91
CA LYS A 480 1.94 31.89 38.79
C LYS A 480 2.10 30.44 38.33
N SER A 481 1.04 29.85 37.81
CA SER A 481 1.14 28.55 37.12
C SER A 481 1.87 28.72 35.78
N VAL A 482 2.39 27.61 35.23
CA VAL A 482 2.99 27.63 33.89
C VAL A 482 1.91 28.03 32.90
N GLU A 483 0.69 27.51 33.02
CA GLU A 483 -0.45 27.81 32.16
C GLU A 483 -0.82 29.31 32.12
N ASP A 484 -0.85 29.99 33.27
CA ASP A 484 -1.15 31.44 33.34
C ASP A 484 -0.10 32.28 32.60
N ILE A 485 1.16 31.83 32.64
CA ILE A 485 2.27 32.49 31.98
C ILE A 485 2.24 32.25 30.48
N LEU A 486 1.84 31.07 30.03
CA LEU A 486 1.67 30.76 28.61
C LEU A 486 0.67 31.70 27.94
N GLU A 487 -0.44 32.00 28.61
CA GLU A 487 -1.43 32.96 28.13
C GLU A 487 -0.84 34.38 28.07
N GLU A 488 -0.07 34.80 29.08
CA GLU A 488 0.56 36.12 29.12
C GLU A 488 1.68 36.30 28.10
N VAL A 489 2.49 35.27 27.85
CA VAL A 489 3.49 35.26 26.76
C VAL A 489 2.78 35.41 25.43
N LYS A 490 1.75 34.58 25.18
CA LYS A 490 0.96 34.63 23.93
C LYS A 490 0.23 35.96 23.73
N ALA A 491 -0.13 36.67 24.79
CA ALA A 491 -0.81 37.97 24.71
C ALA A 491 0.15 39.16 24.51
N LYS A 492 1.44 39.02 24.86
CA LYS A 492 2.46 40.07 24.72
C LYS A 492 3.22 40.00 23.40
N LEU A 493 3.18 38.85 22.75
CA LEU A 493 3.68 38.59 21.39
C LEU A 493 2.61 38.92 20.37
#